data_AF-A0A2V8JDX4-F1
#
_entry.id   AF-A0A2V8JDX4-F1
#
_cell.length_a   1.000
_cell.length_b   1.000
_cell.length_c   1.000
_cell.angle_alpha   90.00
_cell.angle_beta   90.00
_cell.angle_gamma   90.00
#
_symmetry.space_group_name_H-M   'P 1'
#
loop_
_entity.id
_entity.type
_entity.pdbx_description
1 polymer ?
#
loop_
_entity_poly.entity_id
_entity_poly.type
_entity_poly.pdbx_seq_one_letter_code
_entity_poly.pdbx_strand_id
1 'polypeptide(L)'
;MKRNIALLAVLLAALAASFAAGQQTHSSRANAPRKQVIQPPNYKPTPSPLSPAILVGDTLYLSGATGGDPKGGQLVKGGFESEFRQIMSNLLTVLKSADMDLSDVVAVTAYIDDMANFDRFNDIYREYFKTEPLPTRSTVAVKQLARGAHLELTMTAVRSRK
;
A
#
# COMPACT_ATOMS: atom_id res chain seq x y z
N MET A 1 8.87 38.10 56.16
CA MET A 1 8.86 36.64 55.92
C MET A 1 7.81 36.15 54.91
N LYS A 2 6.58 36.70 54.83
CA LYS A 2 5.52 36.14 53.95
C LYS A 2 5.68 36.39 52.43
N ARG A 3 6.38 37.45 51.99
CA ARG A 3 6.55 37.79 50.56
C ARG A 3 7.56 36.89 49.82
N ASN A 4 8.55 36.32 50.52
CA ASN A 4 9.58 35.47 49.90
C ASN A 4 9.07 34.04 49.62
N ILE A 5 8.06 33.59 50.35
CA ILE A 5 7.45 32.26 50.18
C ILE A 5 6.58 32.22 48.92
N ALA A 6 5.86 33.31 48.62
CA ALA A 6 5.01 33.40 47.43
C ALA A 6 5.83 33.40 46.13
N LEU A 7 6.99 34.09 46.11
CA LEU A 7 7.86 34.14 44.92
C LEU A 7 8.51 32.78 44.62
N LEU A 8 8.87 32.02 45.66
CA LEU A 8 9.44 30.69 45.53
C LEU A 8 8.41 29.66 45.03
N ALA A 9 7.15 29.78 45.47
CA ALA A 9 6.06 28.91 45.00
C ALA A 9 5.71 29.14 43.52
N VAL A 10 5.75 30.40 43.04
CA VAL A 10 5.52 30.73 41.62
C VAL A 10 6.67 30.22 40.73
N LEU A 11 7.92 30.31 41.19
CA LEU A 11 9.06 29.77 40.45
C LEU A 11 9.02 28.23 40.35
N LEU A 12 8.63 27.54 41.43
CA LEU A 12 8.45 26.08 41.43
C LEU A 12 7.32 25.63 40.48
N ALA A 13 6.21 26.37 40.44
CA ALA A 13 5.11 26.09 39.52
C ALA A 13 5.52 26.33 38.04
N ALA A 14 6.29 27.38 37.75
CA ALA A 14 6.78 27.68 36.41
C ALA A 14 7.82 26.64 35.91
N LEU A 15 8.67 26.13 36.81
CA LEU A 15 9.61 25.04 36.49
C LEU A 15 8.87 23.72 36.21
N ALA A 16 7.85 23.39 37.00
CA ALA A 16 7.03 22.19 36.79
C ALA A 16 6.26 22.23 35.46
N ALA A 17 5.72 23.39 35.09
CA ALA A 17 5.05 23.60 33.80
C ALA A 17 6.02 23.47 32.60
N SER A 18 7.26 23.93 32.76
CA SER A 18 8.29 23.84 31.71
C SER A 18 8.81 22.40 31.53
N PHE A 19 8.85 21.61 32.60
CA PHE A 19 9.23 20.19 32.54
C PHE A 19 8.13 19.33 31.89
N ALA A 20 6.85 19.64 32.14
CA ALA A 20 5.72 18.97 31.52
C ALA A 20 5.62 19.24 30.00
N ALA A 21 5.92 20.47 29.57
CA ALA A 21 5.94 20.84 28.14
C ALA A 21 7.09 20.17 27.36
N GLY A 22 8.24 19.91 28.01
CA GLY A 22 9.38 19.23 27.40
C GLY A 22 9.22 17.71 27.23
N GLN A 23 8.33 17.07 28.00
CA GLN A 23 8.09 15.62 27.91
C GLN A 23 7.05 15.21 26.85
N GLN A 24 6.22 16.15 26.37
CA GLN A 24 5.17 15.85 25.40
C GLN A 24 5.67 15.66 23.96
N THR A 25 6.93 15.98 23.66
CA THR A 25 7.48 15.83 22.29
C THR A 25 7.98 14.42 21.96
N HIS A 26 8.12 13.54 22.96
CA HIS A 26 8.64 12.18 22.76
C HIS A 26 7.59 11.07 22.71
N SER A 27 6.31 11.32 23.03
CA SER A 27 5.28 10.26 23.02
C SER A 27 4.67 9.99 21.62
N SER A 28 4.86 10.87 20.64
CA SER A 28 4.20 10.76 19.33
C SER A 28 4.73 9.61 18.46
N ARG A 29 6.00 9.20 18.62
CA ARG A 29 6.58 8.05 17.90
C ARG A 29 6.16 6.69 18.47
N ALA A 30 5.81 6.62 19.75
CA ALA A 30 5.45 5.35 20.39
C ALA A 30 4.11 4.78 19.89
N ASN A 31 3.20 5.66 19.45
CA ASN A 31 1.87 5.32 18.91
C ASN A 31 1.78 5.40 17.39
N ALA A 32 2.89 5.63 16.68
CA ALA A 32 2.86 5.63 15.22
C ALA A 32 2.55 4.21 14.70
N PRO A 33 1.67 4.06 13.69
CA PRO A 33 1.37 2.76 13.13
C PRO A 33 2.64 2.08 12.63
N ARG A 34 2.87 0.84 13.08
CA ARG A 34 4.04 0.05 12.67
C ARG A 34 3.85 -0.49 11.26
N LYS A 35 4.96 -0.60 10.52
CA LYS A 35 4.99 -1.30 9.25
C LYS A 35 4.89 -2.80 9.49
N GLN A 36 3.92 -3.44 8.86
CA GLN A 36 3.76 -4.89 8.84
C GLN A 36 3.92 -5.40 7.40
N VAL A 37 4.79 -6.39 7.21
CA VAL A 37 4.93 -7.07 5.92
C VAL A 37 3.75 -8.02 5.74
N ILE A 38 3.06 -7.89 4.60
CA ILE A 38 2.03 -8.84 4.18
C ILE A 38 2.68 -9.77 3.15
N GLN A 39 2.87 -11.03 3.53
CA GLN A 39 3.47 -12.07 2.71
C GLN A 39 2.44 -13.19 2.50
N PRO A 40 1.94 -13.40 1.27
CA PRO A 40 1.06 -14.52 1.01
C PRO A 40 1.75 -15.87 1.28
N PRO A 41 1.07 -16.84 1.90
CA PRO A 41 1.67 -18.12 2.30
C PRO A 41 2.14 -18.98 1.12
N ASN A 42 1.53 -18.78 -0.04
CA ASN A 42 1.74 -19.50 -1.28
C ASN A 42 2.73 -18.79 -2.24
N TYR A 43 3.34 -17.68 -1.80
CA TYR A 43 4.35 -16.97 -2.56
C TYR A 43 5.74 -17.42 -2.12
N LYS A 44 6.63 -17.71 -3.07
CA LYS A 44 8.05 -17.80 -2.74
C LYS A 44 8.60 -16.39 -2.53
N PRO A 45 9.57 -16.20 -1.61
CA PRO A 45 10.30 -14.94 -1.52
C PRO A 45 10.84 -14.56 -2.90
N THR A 46 10.53 -13.34 -3.35
CA THR A 46 11.08 -12.82 -4.60
C THR A 46 12.57 -12.50 -4.40
N PRO A 47 13.44 -12.73 -5.40
CA PRO A 47 14.82 -12.26 -5.35
C PRO A 47 14.93 -10.73 -5.46
N SER A 48 13.84 -10.04 -5.86
CA SER A 48 13.81 -8.58 -5.93
C SER A 48 13.79 -7.97 -4.51
N PRO A 49 14.44 -6.82 -4.29
CA PRO A 49 14.52 -6.18 -2.96
C PRO A 49 13.21 -5.44 -2.61
N LEU A 50 12.11 -6.18 -2.51
CA LEU A 50 10.77 -5.66 -2.23
C LEU A 50 9.95 -6.62 -1.36
N SER A 51 8.95 -6.08 -0.65
CA SER A 51 7.90 -6.86 0.00
C SER A 51 6.67 -6.95 -0.93
N PRO A 52 5.86 -8.03 -0.89
CA PRO A 52 4.64 -8.08 -1.70
C PRO A 52 3.68 -6.93 -1.36
N ALA A 53 3.51 -6.65 -0.08
CA ALA A 53 2.84 -5.45 0.40
C ALA A 53 3.31 -5.06 1.81
N ILE A 54 3.09 -3.79 2.16
CA ILE A 54 3.28 -3.25 3.50
C ILE A 54 1.97 -2.67 3.99
N LEU A 55 1.51 -3.11 5.16
CA LEU A 55 0.40 -2.53 5.90
C LEU A 55 0.95 -1.52 6.93
N VAL A 56 0.39 -0.31 6.95
CA VAL A 56 0.68 0.72 7.96
C VAL A 56 -0.65 1.30 8.44
N GLY A 57 -1.02 1.01 9.69
CA GLY A 57 -2.34 1.38 10.21
C GLY A 57 -3.41 0.64 9.41
N ASP A 58 -4.33 1.40 8.81
CA ASP A 58 -5.42 0.86 7.99
C ASP A 58 -5.07 0.84 6.48
N THR A 59 -3.88 1.30 6.07
CA THR A 59 -3.50 1.44 4.65
C THR A 59 -2.51 0.38 4.20
N LEU A 60 -2.89 -0.35 3.15
CA LEU A 60 -2.07 -1.37 2.49
C LEU A 60 -1.50 -0.82 1.18
N TYR A 61 -0.18 -0.88 1.06
CA TYR A 61 0.55 -0.53 -0.15
C TYR A 61 1.05 -1.82 -0.81
N LEU A 62 0.56 -2.12 -2.02
CA LEU A 62 0.95 -3.30 -2.78
C LEU A 62 2.09 -2.96 -3.74
N SER A 63 3.12 -3.79 -3.79
CA SER A 63 4.16 -3.68 -4.82
C SER A 63 3.60 -3.89 -6.22
N GLY A 64 4.35 -3.42 -7.22
CA GLY A 64 4.06 -3.68 -8.63
C GLY A 64 3.99 -5.19 -8.92
N ALA A 65 2.90 -5.61 -9.55
CA ALA A 65 2.66 -6.99 -9.95
C ALA A 65 2.63 -7.07 -11.48
N THR A 66 3.50 -7.94 -12.03
CA THR A 66 3.45 -8.40 -13.43
C THR A 66 2.75 -9.76 -13.51
N GLY A 67 2.46 -10.23 -14.72
CA GLY A 67 1.78 -11.51 -15.00
C GLY A 67 2.59 -12.77 -14.68
N GLY A 68 3.49 -12.71 -13.69
CA GLY A 68 4.34 -13.82 -13.30
C GLY A 68 3.65 -14.82 -12.37
N ASP A 69 3.95 -16.12 -12.51
CA ASP A 69 3.57 -17.14 -11.52
C ASP A 69 4.25 -16.83 -10.17
N PRO A 70 3.51 -16.66 -9.06
CA PRO A 70 4.09 -16.39 -7.74
C PRO A 70 5.06 -17.47 -7.20
N LYS A 71 5.13 -18.65 -7.82
CA LYS A 71 6.07 -19.74 -7.45
C LYS A 71 7.37 -19.76 -8.26
N GLY A 72 7.37 -19.23 -9.49
CA GLY A 72 8.51 -19.29 -10.41
C GLY A 72 8.87 -17.96 -11.07
N GLY A 73 8.03 -16.95 -10.87
CA GLY A 73 8.09 -15.60 -11.42
C GLY A 73 7.89 -15.50 -12.94
N GLN A 74 7.99 -16.61 -13.70
CA GLN A 74 7.88 -16.57 -15.16
C GLN A 74 6.52 -16.04 -15.58
N LEU A 75 6.53 -15.13 -16.56
CA LEU A 75 5.31 -14.59 -17.14
C LEU A 75 4.48 -15.74 -17.72
N VAL A 76 3.18 -15.70 -17.46
CA VAL A 76 2.26 -16.66 -18.05
C VAL A 76 2.22 -16.51 -19.57
N LYS A 77 2.02 -17.63 -20.28
CA LYS A 77 1.83 -17.61 -21.73
C LYS A 77 0.44 -17.06 -22.06
N GLY A 78 0.31 -16.46 -23.25
CA GLY A 78 -0.97 -15.95 -23.77
C GLY A 78 -1.03 -14.42 -23.93
N GLY A 79 0.05 -13.72 -23.56
CA GLY A 79 0.20 -12.28 -23.78
C GLY A 79 -0.62 -11.44 -22.81
N PHE A 80 -0.97 -10.22 -23.25
CA PHE A 80 -1.54 -9.15 -22.42
C PHE A 80 -2.68 -9.60 -21.48
N GLU A 81 -3.71 -10.28 -22.00
CA GLU A 81 -4.85 -10.67 -21.15
C GLU A 81 -4.50 -11.73 -20.12
N SER A 82 -3.72 -12.74 -20.51
CA SER A 82 -3.28 -13.80 -19.61
C SER A 82 -2.45 -13.20 -18.49
N GLU A 83 -1.53 -12.28 -18.82
CA GLU A 83 -0.77 -11.53 -17.83
C GLU A 83 -1.69 -10.71 -16.92
N PHE A 84 -2.66 -9.98 -17.47
CA PHE A 84 -3.56 -9.16 -16.67
C PHE A 84 -4.40 -9.98 -15.69
N ARG A 85 -4.96 -11.12 -16.14
CA ARG A 85 -5.71 -12.03 -15.28
C ARG A 85 -4.82 -12.65 -14.20
N GLN A 86 -3.56 -12.96 -14.53
CA GLN A 86 -2.58 -13.42 -13.55
C GLN A 86 -2.23 -12.33 -12.53
N ILE A 87 -2.04 -11.09 -12.98
CA ILE A 87 -1.81 -9.93 -12.11
C ILE A 87 -2.95 -9.77 -11.12
N MET A 88 -4.20 -9.82 -11.59
CA MET A 88 -5.36 -9.70 -10.71
C MET A 88 -5.47 -10.85 -9.72
N SER A 89 -5.21 -12.10 -10.16
CA SER A 89 -5.13 -13.25 -9.25
C SER A 89 -4.06 -13.07 -8.16
N ASN A 90 -2.91 -12.51 -8.55
CA ASN A 90 -1.81 -12.22 -7.64
C ASN A 90 -2.21 -11.14 -6.61
N LEU A 91 -2.70 -9.99 -7.07
CA LEU A 91 -3.09 -8.88 -6.21
C LEU A 91 -4.25 -9.26 -5.26
N LEU A 92 -5.23 -10.03 -5.73
CA LEU A 92 -6.31 -10.58 -4.88
C LEU A 92 -5.76 -11.48 -3.77
N THR A 93 -4.74 -12.28 -4.07
CA THR A 93 -4.09 -13.13 -3.06
C THR A 93 -3.37 -12.29 -1.99
N VAL A 94 -2.74 -11.18 -2.40
CA VAL A 94 -2.10 -10.23 -1.47
C VAL A 94 -3.12 -9.51 -0.61
N LEU A 95 -4.19 -8.97 -1.20
CA LEU A 95 -5.30 -8.32 -0.49
C LEU A 95 -5.90 -9.28 0.56
N LYS A 96 -6.21 -10.51 0.15
CA LYS A 96 -6.76 -11.53 1.06
C LYS A 96 -5.82 -11.84 2.22
N SER A 97 -4.51 -11.82 1.99
CA SER A 97 -3.51 -12.05 3.05
C SER A 97 -3.44 -10.92 4.08
N ALA A 98 -4.07 -9.77 3.78
CA ALA A 98 -4.26 -8.65 4.69
C ALA A 98 -5.70 -8.52 5.20
N ASP A 99 -6.56 -9.54 4.99
CA ASP A 99 -8.00 -9.51 5.27
C ASP A 99 -8.73 -8.36 4.54
N MET A 100 -8.34 -8.09 3.30
CA MET A 100 -8.91 -7.06 2.44
C MET A 100 -9.38 -7.65 1.11
N ASP A 101 -10.20 -6.90 0.37
CA ASP A 101 -10.62 -7.25 -0.99
C ASP A 101 -10.61 -6.02 -1.94
N LEU A 102 -11.17 -6.17 -3.15
CA LEU A 102 -11.16 -5.08 -4.14
C LEU A 102 -12.00 -3.86 -3.70
N SER A 103 -12.96 -4.03 -2.78
CA SER A 103 -13.74 -2.91 -2.24
C SER A 103 -12.93 -1.99 -1.34
N ASP A 104 -11.81 -2.47 -0.80
CA ASP A 104 -10.89 -1.64 -0.02
C ASP A 104 -9.91 -0.86 -0.91
N VAL A 105 -9.80 -1.17 -2.21
CA VAL A 105 -8.84 -0.53 -3.12
C VAL A 105 -9.30 0.89 -3.46
N VAL A 106 -8.46 1.87 -3.17
CA VAL A 106 -8.76 3.31 -3.38
C VAL A 106 -7.99 3.93 -4.55
N ALA A 107 -6.86 3.31 -4.93
CA ALA A 107 -6.04 3.76 -6.05
C ALA A 107 -5.39 2.60 -6.79
N VAL A 108 -5.33 2.69 -8.12
CA VAL A 108 -4.60 1.78 -8.99
C VAL A 108 -3.70 2.58 -9.94
N THR A 109 -2.44 2.20 -10.05
CA THR A 109 -1.55 2.69 -11.12
C THR A 109 -1.24 1.54 -12.05
N ALA A 110 -1.48 1.75 -13.34
CA ALA A 110 -1.21 0.79 -14.40
C ALA A 110 -0.11 1.29 -15.33
N TYR A 111 0.85 0.43 -15.62
CA TYR A 111 1.90 0.67 -16.60
C TYR A 111 1.75 -0.34 -17.73
N ILE A 112 1.58 0.12 -18.96
CA ILE A 112 1.46 -0.73 -20.15
C ILE A 112 2.61 -0.47 -21.12
N ASP A 113 3.09 -1.51 -21.78
CA ASP A 113 4.19 -1.41 -22.76
C ASP A 113 3.72 -0.82 -24.10
N ASP A 114 2.45 -1.04 -24.47
CA ASP A 114 1.84 -0.59 -25.71
C ASP A 114 0.43 -0.01 -25.48
N MET A 115 0.22 1.23 -25.93
CA MET A 115 -1.07 1.90 -25.84
C MET A 115 -2.16 1.27 -26.70
N ALA A 116 -1.81 0.45 -27.70
CA ALA A 116 -2.80 -0.31 -28.46
C ALA A 116 -3.64 -1.25 -27.57
N ASN A 117 -3.16 -1.59 -26.37
CA ASN A 117 -3.89 -2.41 -25.40
C ASN A 117 -4.84 -1.62 -24.48
N PHE A 118 -5.00 -0.30 -24.64
CA PHE A 118 -5.77 0.52 -23.67
C PHE A 118 -7.25 0.14 -23.55
N ASP A 119 -7.93 -0.03 -24.67
CA ASP A 119 -9.35 -0.36 -24.66
C ASP A 119 -9.56 -1.77 -24.09
N ARG A 120 -8.72 -2.71 -24.51
CA ARG A 120 -8.66 -4.07 -23.97
C ARG A 120 -8.39 -4.10 -22.47
N PHE A 121 -7.48 -3.25 -21.98
CA PHE A 121 -7.22 -3.05 -20.56
C PHE A 121 -8.48 -2.60 -19.83
N ASN A 122 -9.21 -1.62 -20.38
CA ASN A 122 -10.43 -1.09 -19.78
C ASN A 122 -11.53 -2.15 -19.70
N ASP A 123 -11.71 -2.93 -20.76
CA ASP A 123 -12.72 -3.99 -20.81
C ASP A 123 -12.50 -5.01 -19.71
N ILE A 124 -11.27 -5.53 -19.60
CA ILE A 124 -10.98 -6.55 -18.59
C ILE A 124 -10.94 -5.92 -17.19
N TYR A 125 -10.49 -4.67 -17.04
CA TYR A 125 -10.45 -4.00 -15.72
C TYR A 125 -11.85 -3.89 -15.11
N ARG A 126 -12.87 -3.62 -15.94
CA ARG A 126 -14.28 -3.59 -15.53
C ARG A 126 -14.83 -4.95 -15.11
N GLU A 127 -14.19 -6.05 -15.50
CA GLU A 127 -14.56 -7.37 -14.97
C GLU A 127 -14.24 -7.53 -13.48
N TYR A 128 -13.28 -6.76 -12.96
CA TYR A 128 -12.86 -6.83 -11.55
C TYR A 128 -13.46 -5.71 -10.70
N PHE A 129 -13.50 -4.49 -11.22
CA PHE A 129 -14.08 -3.33 -10.53
C PHE A 129 -15.45 -3.00 -11.12
N LYS A 130 -16.50 -3.58 -10.54
CA LYS A 130 -17.89 -3.55 -11.07
C LYS A 130 -18.82 -2.53 -10.42
N THR A 131 -18.46 -2.07 -9.22
CA THR A 131 -19.37 -1.32 -8.33
C THR A 131 -18.76 0.02 -7.95
N GLU A 132 -19.58 1.07 -8.00
CA GLU A 132 -19.16 2.41 -7.62
C GLU A 132 -19.10 2.58 -6.08
N PRO A 133 -18.21 3.45 -5.56
CA PRO A 133 -17.22 4.22 -6.31
C PRO A 133 -16.05 3.34 -6.78
N LEU A 134 -15.62 3.53 -8.03
CA LEU A 134 -14.41 2.90 -8.55
C LEU A 134 -13.13 3.53 -7.93
N PRO A 135 -12.02 2.78 -7.80
CA PRO A 135 -10.76 3.36 -7.36
C PRO A 135 -10.28 4.47 -8.30
N THR A 136 -9.57 5.45 -7.76
CA THR A 136 -8.81 6.37 -8.61
C THR A 136 -7.81 5.58 -9.46
N ARG A 137 -7.58 6.01 -10.71
CA ARG A 137 -6.70 5.26 -11.61
C ARG A 137 -5.84 6.17 -12.47
N SER A 138 -4.56 5.83 -12.56
CA SER A 138 -3.64 6.34 -13.58
C SER A 138 -3.17 5.21 -14.49
N THR A 139 -3.07 5.48 -15.79
CA THR A 139 -2.54 4.51 -16.76
C THR A 139 -1.49 5.20 -17.63
N VAL A 140 -0.30 4.62 -17.68
CA VAL A 140 0.87 5.23 -18.32
C VAL A 140 1.51 4.24 -19.28
N ALA A 141 1.79 4.69 -20.51
CA ALA A 141 2.64 3.95 -21.44
C ALA A 141 4.09 4.05 -20.99
N VAL A 142 4.78 2.92 -20.88
CA VAL A 142 6.20 2.86 -20.50
C VAL A 142 7.01 2.18 -21.59
N LYS A 143 8.32 2.49 -21.63
CA LYS A 143 9.21 1.93 -22.65
C LYS A 143 9.30 0.40 -22.55
N GLN A 144 9.49 -0.12 -21.34
CA GLN A 144 9.63 -1.56 -21.05
C GLN A 144 9.25 -1.83 -19.59
N LEU A 145 8.82 -3.06 -19.30
CA LEU A 145 8.55 -3.57 -17.96
C LEU A 145 9.48 -4.74 -17.62
N ALA A 146 9.54 -5.09 -16.34
CA ALA A 146 10.38 -6.19 -15.86
C ALA A 146 10.08 -7.49 -16.63
N ARG A 147 11.13 -8.17 -17.11
CA ARG A 147 11.06 -9.46 -17.82
C ARG A 147 10.31 -9.41 -19.16
N GLY A 148 10.10 -8.22 -19.71
CA GLY A 148 9.34 -8.04 -20.95
C GLY A 148 7.84 -8.24 -20.78
N ALA A 149 7.31 -7.99 -19.57
CA ALA A 149 5.88 -8.01 -19.32
C ALA A 149 5.16 -6.95 -20.16
N HIS A 150 3.89 -7.20 -20.47
CA HIS A 150 3.05 -6.26 -21.18
C HIS A 150 2.34 -5.26 -20.26
N LEU A 151 2.20 -5.64 -19.00
CA LEU A 151 1.47 -4.85 -18.00
C LEU A 151 2.04 -5.06 -16.61
N GLU A 152 2.03 -3.98 -15.83
CA GLU A 152 2.30 -3.99 -14.39
C GLU A 152 1.24 -3.14 -13.67
N LEU A 153 0.73 -3.65 -12.54
CA LEU A 153 -0.20 -2.93 -11.69
C LEU A 153 0.32 -2.80 -10.26
N THR A 154 0.07 -1.65 -9.65
CA THR A 154 0.17 -1.45 -8.19
C THR A 154 -1.14 -0.90 -7.67
N MET A 155 -1.46 -1.22 -6.41
CA MET A 155 -2.68 -0.81 -5.74
C MET A 155 -2.38 -0.22 -4.37
N THR A 156 -3.19 0.76 -3.96
CA THR A 156 -3.31 1.18 -2.57
C THR A 156 -4.71 0.85 -2.10
N ALA A 157 -4.81 0.18 -0.95
CA ALA A 157 -6.07 -0.15 -0.30
C ALA A 157 -6.14 0.44 1.11
N VAL A 158 -7.34 0.80 1.55
CA VAL A 158 -7.60 1.32 2.90
C VAL A 158 -8.73 0.51 3.51
N ARG A 159 -8.47 -0.09 4.67
CA ARG A 159 -9.44 -0.94 5.36
C ARG A 159 -10.66 -0.12 5.70
N SER A 160 -11.81 -0.52 5.20
CA SER A 160 -13.07 0.07 5.65
C SER A 160 -13.31 -0.31 7.11
N ARG A 161 -13.50 0.68 7.97
CA ARG A 161 -13.98 0.44 9.33
C ARG A 161 -15.45 0.03 9.24
N LYS A 162 -15.73 -1.25 9.47
CA LYS A 162 -17.10 -1.71 9.72
C LYS A 162 -17.55 -1.32 11.12
#